data_AF-A0A3E2W6W0-F1
#
_entry.id   AF-A0A3E2W6W0-F1
#
_cell.length_a   1.000
_cell.length_b   1.000
_cell.length_c   1.000
_cell.angle_alpha   90.00
_cell.angle_beta   90.00
_cell.angle_gamma   90.00
#
_symmetry.space_group_name_H-M   'P 1'
#
loop_
_entity.id
_entity.type
_entity.pdbx_description
1 polymer ?
#
loop_
_entity_poly.entity_id
_entity_poly.type
_entity_poly.pdbx_seq_one_letter_code
_entity_poly.pdbx_strand_id
1 'polypeptide(L)'
;MQLVFSWPLFFDVLLSILWLISGIRDFMGKDPWLRLPFNQYERDPEYRAFWQKKNGVLFIFNAIVSLLDIFLPQAPWGGSWLLVAVVVDVLYLVAYEAWEHSAD
;
A
#
# COMPACT_ATOMS: atom_id res chain seq x y z
N MET A 1 -25.58 -1.13 -11.54
CA MET A 1 -25.16 0.02 -10.70
C MET A 1 -24.63 1.08 -11.65
N GLN A 2 -25.10 2.32 -11.58
CA GLN A 2 -24.61 3.38 -12.46
C GLN A 2 -23.46 4.10 -11.73
N LEU A 3 -22.25 4.07 -12.30
CA LEU A 3 -21.10 4.82 -11.78
C LEU A 3 -21.35 6.30 -12.04
N VAL A 4 -21.75 7.03 -11.01
CA VAL A 4 -21.87 8.49 -11.06
C VAL A 4 -20.50 9.06 -10.71
N PHE A 5 -19.94 9.85 -11.62
CA PHE A 5 -18.69 10.56 -11.36
C PHE A 5 -18.85 11.44 -10.11
N SER A 6 -17.92 11.31 -9.17
CA SER A 6 -17.83 12.16 -7.99
C SER A 6 -16.37 12.38 -7.63
N TRP A 7 -16.09 13.49 -6.94
CA TRP A 7 -14.74 13.79 -6.48
C TRP A 7 -14.15 12.70 -5.57
N PRO A 8 -14.87 12.14 -4.57
CA PRO A 8 -14.37 11.04 -3.77
C PRO A 8 -14.01 9.81 -4.61
N LEU A 9 -14.91 9.40 -5.53
CA LEU A 9 -14.65 8.28 -6.44
C LEU A 9 -13.38 8.49 -7.27
N PHE A 10 -13.16 9.72 -7.77
CA PHE A 10 -11.95 10.05 -8.50
C PHE A 10 -10.68 9.86 -7.64
N PHE A 11 -10.70 10.35 -6.39
CA PHE A 11 -9.57 10.19 -5.47
C PHE A 11 -9.30 8.72 -5.13
N ASP A 12 -10.35 7.93 -4.92
CA ASP A 12 -10.24 6.51 -4.59
C ASP A 12 -9.61 5.72 -5.74
N VAL A 13 -10.04 5.99 -6.97
CA VAL A 13 -9.44 5.40 -8.19
C VAL A 13 -8.00 5.87 -8.37
N LEU A 14 -7.73 7.17 -8.23
CA LEU A 14 -6.38 7.72 -8.37
C LEU A 14 -5.41 7.10 -7.36
N LEU A 15 -5.80 7.00 -6.09
CA LEU A 15 -4.97 6.41 -5.04
C LEU A 15 -4.71 4.92 -5.30
N SER A 16 -5.73 4.18 -5.75
CA SER A 16 -5.57 2.78 -6.12
C SER A 16 -4.54 2.60 -7.25
N ILE A 17 -4.56 3.47 -8.26
CA ILE A 17 -3.58 3.46 -9.34
C ILE A 17 -2.17 3.79 -8.83
N LEU A 18 -2.04 4.78 -7.94
CA LEU A 18 -0.75 5.16 -7.35
C LEU A 18 -0.16 4.00 -6.53
N TRP A 19 -0.98 3.31 -5.73
CA TRP A 19 -0.56 2.11 -5.01
C TRP A 19 -0.16 0.98 -5.97
N LEU A 20 -0.90 0.75 -7.05
CA LEU A 20 -0.56 -0.30 -8.02
C LEU A 20 0.81 -0.04 -8.67
N ILE A 21 1.05 1.20 -9.13
CA ILE A 21 2.31 1.59 -9.76
C ILE A 21 3.47 1.50 -8.76
N SER A 22 3.25 1.94 -7.53
CA SER A 22 4.26 1.87 -6.46
C SER A 22 4.59 0.41 -6.13
N GLY A 23 3.56 -0.41 -5.96
CA GLY A 23 3.70 -1.83 -5.66
C GLY A 23 4.41 -2.61 -6.76
N ILE A 24 4.10 -2.36 -8.03
CA ILE A 24 4.81 -2.99 -9.15
C ILE A 24 6.29 -2.57 -9.17
N ARG A 25 6.60 -1.29 -8.93
CA ARG A 25 8.00 -0.83 -8.89
C ARG A 25 8.79 -1.48 -7.76
N ASP A 26 8.25 -1.49 -6.56
CA ASP A 26 8.88 -2.11 -5.41
C ASP A 26 9.04 -3.61 -5.64
N PHE A 27 8.02 -4.27 -6.20
CA PHE A 27 8.12 -5.68 -6.58
C PHE A 27 9.18 -5.93 -7.66
N MET A 28 9.45 -4.99 -8.56
CA MET A 28 10.54 -5.07 -9.53
C MET A 28 11.92 -4.70 -8.95
N GLY A 29 12.00 -4.31 -7.68
CA GLY A 29 13.24 -3.83 -7.05
C GLY A 29 13.70 -2.47 -7.59
N LYS A 30 12.80 -1.70 -8.21
CA LYS A 30 13.09 -0.33 -8.64
C LYS A 30 13.05 0.58 -7.41
N ASP A 31 13.75 1.70 -7.50
CA ASP A 31 13.69 2.70 -6.42
C ASP A 31 12.23 3.15 -6.19
N PRO A 32 11.80 3.31 -4.93
CA PRO A 32 10.46 3.79 -4.62
C PRO A 32 10.29 5.23 -5.12
N TRP A 33 9.05 5.63 -5.42
CA TRP A 33 8.73 7.01 -5.82
C TRP A 33 8.94 8.00 -4.68
N LEU A 34 8.63 7.56 -3.47
CA LEU A 34 8.77 8.34 -2.25
C LEU A 34 9.66 7.57 -1.30
N ARG A 35 10.78 8.18 -0.91
CA ARG A 35 11.61 7.69 0.18
C ARG A 35 10.99 8.20 1.48
N LEU A 36 10.32 7.29 2.18
CA LEU A 36 9.82 7.56 3.52
C LEU A 36 11.00 7.50 4.51
N PRO A 37 10.94 8.22 5.65
CA PRO A 37 12.02 8.26 6.63
C PRO A 37 12.24 6.94 7.39
N PHE A 38 11.56 5.85 7.01
CA PHE A 38 11.71 4.53 7.59
C PHE A 38 12.91 3.81 6.96
N ASN A 39 13.73 3.16 7.78
CA ASN A 39 15.03 2.58 7.42
C ASN A 39 15.01 1.41 6.41
N GLN A 40 13.87 1.11 5.77
CA GLN A 40 13.68 -0.07 4.90
C GLN A 40 14.49 0.00 3.60
N TYR A 41 14.71 1.20 3.07
CA TYR A 41 15.25 1.40 1.71
C TYR A 41 16.71 1.88 1.66
N GLU A 42 17.30 2.24 2.81
CA GLU A 42 18.66 2.82 2.90
C GLU A 42 19.71 1.83 3.43
N ARG A 43 19.28 0.61 3.75
CA ARG A 43 20.09 -0.51 4.23
C ARG A 43 20.84 -1.24 3.11
N ASP A 44 21.52 -2.33 3.48
CA ASP A 44 22.24 -3.19 2.56
C ASP A 44 21.36 -3.67 1.39
N PRO A 45 21.96 -3.97 0.22
CA PRO A 45 21.19 -4.29 -0.97
C PRO A 45 20.24 -5.48 -0.83
N GLU A 46 20.60 -6.48 -0.02
CA GLU A 46 19.81 -7.70 0.17
C GLU A 46 18.59 -7.44 1.05
N TYR A 47 18.79 -6.75 2.19
CA TYR A 47 17.72 -6.33 3.09
C TYR A 47 16.72 -5.41 2.39
N ARG A 48 17.22 -4.42 1.65
CA ARG A 48 16.39 -3.54 0.82
C ARG A 48 15.57 -4.32 -0.20
N ALA A 49 16.19 -5.26 -0.93
CA ALA A 49 15.50 -6.04 -1.94
C ALA A 49 14.36 -6.89 -1.34
N PHE A 50 14.60 -7.49 -0.17
CA PHE A 50 13.57 -8.24 0.56
C PHE A 50 12.37 -7.37 0.94
N TRP A 51 12.61 -6.19 1.52
CA TRP A 51 11.53 -5.26 1.90
C TRP A 51 10.80 -4.68 0.70
N GLN A 52 11.52 -4.36 -0.39
CA GLN A 52 10.91 -3.97 -1.66
C GLN A 52 9.93 -5.03 -2.18
N LYS A 53 10.25 -6.32 -2.10
CA LYS A 53 9.30 -7.38 -2.49
C LYS A 53 8.05 -7.40 -1.60
N LYS A 54 8.22 -7.28 -0.28
CA LYS A 54 7.11 -7.25 0.68
C LYS A 54 6.19 -6.05 0.48
N ASN A 55 6.78 -4.86 0.40
CA ASN A 55 6.05 -3.61 0.16
C ASN A 55 5.35 -3.64 -1.21
N GLY A 56 6.02 -4.22 -2.21
CA GLY A 56 5.44 -4.46 -3.53
C GLY A 56 4.15 -5.27 -3.48
N VAL A 57 4.16 -6.39 -2.75
CA VAL A 57 2.97 -7.24 -2.56
C VAL A 57 1.88 -6.49 -1.80
N LEU A 58 2.23 -5.78 -0.72
CA LEU A 58 1.28 -5.03 0.09
C LEU A 58 0.54 -3.95 -0.73
N PHE A 59 1.29 -3.13 -1.49
CA PHE A 59 0.68 -2.06 -2.27
C PHE A 59 -0.13 -2.57 -3.48
N ILE A 60 0.31 -3.66 -4.12
CA ILE A 60 -0.49 -4.32 -5.17
C ILE A 60 -1.81 -4.84 -4.57
N PHE A 61 -1.75 -5.47 -3.39
CA PHE A 61 -2.93 -5.95 -2.70
C PHE A 61 -3.89 -4.80 -2.34
N ASN A 62 -3.39 -3.74 -1.71
CA ASN A 62 -4.19 -2.57 -1.37
C ASN A 62 -4.85 -1.96 -2.61
N ALA A 63 -4.13 -1.86 -3.73
CA ALA A 63 -4.69 -1.36 -4.99
C ALA A 63 -5.81 -2.25 -5.54
N ILE A 64 -5.60 -3.56 -5.59
CA ILE A 64 -6.61 -4.51 -6.09
C ILE A 64 -7.86 -4.45 -5.23
N VAL A 65 -7.72 -4.54 -3.91
CA VAL A 65 -8.88 -4.55 -3.00
C VAL A 65 -9.61 -3.21 -3.04
N SER A 66 -8.90 -2.08 -3.16
CA SER A 66 -9.54 -0.76 -3.31
C SER A 66 -10.35 -0.65 -4.60
N LEU A 67 -9.82 -1.15 -5.73
CA LEU A 67 -10.57 -1.18 -6.99
C LEU A 67 -11.79 -2.10 -6.89
N LEU A 68 -11.65 -3.26 -6.23
CA LEU A 68 -12.78 -4.16 -6.02
C LEU A 68 -13.85 -3.51 -5.14
N ASP A 69 -13.48 -2.77 -4.10
CA ASP A 69 -14.41 -2.03 -3.23
C ASP A 69 -15.21 -0.98 -4.00
N ILE A 70 -14.58 -0.31 -4.97
CA ILE A 70 -15.21 0.69 -5.84
C ILE A 70 -16.19 0.05 -6.84
N PHE A 71 -15.81 -1.07 -7.44
CA PHE A 71 -16.55 -1.68 -8.56
C PHE A 71 -17.49 -2.83 -8.16
N LEU A 72 -17.35 -3.40 -6.97
CA LEU A 72 -18.20 -4.47 -6.43
C LEU A 72 -18.89 -4.04 -5.13
N PRO A 73 -20.17 -3.63 -5.19
CA PRO A 73 -20.88 -2.99 -4.08
C PRO A 73 -21.33 -3.93 -2.94
N GLN A 74 -20.72 -5.09 -2.78
CA GLN A 74 -21.07 -6.11 -1.78
C GLN A 74 -19.82 -6.62 -1.03
N ALA A 75 -18.77 -5.81 -0.98
CA ALA A 75 -17.54 -6.23 -0.36
C ALA A 75 -17.76 -6.47 1.16
N PRO A 76 -17.29 -7.60 1.72
CA PRO A 76 -17.74 -8.12 3.02
C PRO A 76 -17.28 -7.30 4.24
N TRP A 77 -16.51 -6.23 4.04
CA TRP A 77 -15.86 -5.44 5.10
C TRP A 77 -16.71 -4.27 5.64
N GLY A 78 -17.92 -4.05 5.11
CA GLY A 78 -18.95 -3.20 5.75
C GLY A 78 -18.64 -1.70 5.87
N GLY A 79 -17.55 -1.23 5.24
CA GLY A 79 -17.07 0.16 5.28
C GLY A 79 -16.03 0.43 4.18
N SER A 80 -15.47 1.65 4.13
CA SER A 80 -14.46 2.03 3.12
C SER A 80 -13.16 1.24 3.33
N TRP A 81 -12.82 0.36 2.38
CA TRP A 81 -11.56 -0.39 2.43
C TRP A 81 -10.34 0.53 2.57
N LEU A 82 -10.39 1.72 1.99
CA LEU A 82 -9.30 2.70 2.07
C LEU A 82 -8.94 3.06 3.52
N LEU A 83 -9.93 3.22 4.40
CA LEU A 83 -9.67 3.48 5.82
C LEU A 83 -8.99 2.29 6.50
N VAL A 84 -9.45 1.07 6.17
CA VAL A 84 -8.84 -0.17 6.68
C VAL A 84 -7.40 -0.28 6.20
N ALA A 85 -7.14 -0.08 4.91
CA ALA A 85 -5.81 -0.14 4.31
C ALA A 85 -4.86 0.87 4.96
N VAL A 86 -5.29 2.12 5.16
CA VAL A 86 -4.47 3.14 5.83
C VAL A 86 -4.12 2.73 7.27
N VAL A 87 -5.10 2.23 8.04
CA VAL A 87 -4.83 1.76 9.41
C VAL A 87 -3.86 0.58 9.42
N VAL A 88 -4.05 -0.39 8.51
CA VAL A 88 -3.15 -1.55 8.37
C VAL A 88 -1.75 -1.11 7.97
N ASP A 89 -1.61 -0.18 7.03
CA ASP A 89 -0.33 0.34 6.57
C ASP A 89 0.42 1.07 7.70
N VAL A 90 -0.29 1.87 8.51
CA VAL A 90 0.29 2.52 9.69
C VAL A 90 0.74 1.48 10.72
N LEU A 91 -0.09 0.48 11.02
CA LEU A 91 0.27 -0.60 11.94
C LEU A 91 1.46 -1.41 11.43
N TYR A 92 1.52 -1.67 10.12
CA TYR A 92 2.63 -2.35 9.47
C TYR A 92 3.94 -1.58 9.64
N LEU A 93 3.93 -0.27 9.41
CA LEU A 93 5.11 0.59 9.60
C LEU A 93 5.52 0.69 11.06
N VAL A 94 4.57 0.82 11.99
CA VAL A 94 4.85 0.84 13.44
C VAL A 94 5.43 -0.49 13.90
N ALA A 95 4.86 -1.62 13.47
CA ALA A 95 5.36 -2.94 13.80
C ALA A 95 6.77 -3.18 13.23
N TYR A 96 7.02 -2.69 12.01
CA TYR A 96 8.36 -2.69 11.42
C TYR A 96 9.35 -1.90 12.27
N GLU A 97 9.01 -0.66 12.63
CA GLU A 97 9.91 0.22 13.37
C GLU A 97 10.21 -0.33 14.77
N ALA A 98 9.19 -0.88 15.44
CA ALA A 98 9.32 -1.53 16.73
C ALA A 98 10.17 -2.81 16.66
N TRP A 99 10.06 -3.58 15.58
CA TRP A 99 10.91 -4.75 15.35
C TRP A 99 12.36 -4.36 15.08
N GLU A 100 12.58 -3.34 14.23
CA GLU A 100 13.90 -2.83 13.87
C GLU A 100 14.68 -2.36 15.11
N HIS A 101 14.01 -1.72 16.07
CA HIS A 101 14.59 -1.22 17.32
C HIS A 101 14.39 -2.17 18.52
N SER A 102 13.98 -3.42 18.29
CA SER A 102 13.68 -4.36 19.39
C SER A 102 14.91 -4.86 20.15
N ALA A 103 16.11 -4.65 19.60
CA ALA A 103 17.38 -5.11 20.16
C ALA A 103 18.28 -3.97 20.68
N ASP A 104 17.80 -2.73 20.62
CA ASP A 104 18.43 -1.54 21.21
C ASP A 104 18.01 -1.37 22.68
#